data_AF-A0A8B9GZK2-F1
#
_entry.id   AF-A0A8B9GZK2-F1
#
_cell.length_a   1.000
_cell.length_b   1.000
_cell.length_c   1.000
_cell.angle_alpha   90.00
_cell.angle_beta   90.00
_cell.angle_gamma   90.00
#
_symmetry.space_group_name_H-M   'P 1'
#
loop_
_entity.id
_entity.type
_entity.pdbx_description
1 polymer ?
#
loop_
_entity_poly.entity_id
_entity_poly.type
_entity_poly.pdbx_seq_one_letter_code
_entity_poly.pdbx_strand_id
1 'polypeptide(L)'
;MGKTKEHFKAIRDTIVEGHKAGKGYKTLFKLLGLPVSTIGSIIQKWKANGATITPETCAGLIRSFKKRLIAVIANKGYSTKY
;
A
#
# COMPACT_ATOMS: atom_id res chain seq x y z
N MET A 1 -2.25 6.29 -19.86
CA MET A 1 -1.17 6.39 -18.85
C MET A 1 -1.41 5.41 -17.68
N GLY A 2 -1.42 4.08 -17.91
CA GLY A 2 -1.86 3.09 -16.91
C GLY A 2 -0.91 1.95 -16.57
N LYS A 3 0.11 1.67 -17.40
CA LYS A 3 0.86 0.41 -17.37
C LYS A 3 1.78 0.20 -16.16
N THR A 4 2.19 1.25 -15.47
CA THR A 4 3.23 1.16 -14.42
C THR A 4 2.69 0.71 -13.06
N LYS A 5 1.40 0.95 -12.77
CA LYS A 5 0.81 0.64 -11.45
C LYS A 5 0.49 -0.85 -11.28
N GLU A 6 0.05 -1.50 -12.35
CA GLU A 6 -0.23 -2.95 -12.35
C GLU A 6 1.03 -3.76 -12.16
N HIS A 7 2.14 -3.35 -12.79
CA HIS A 7 3.40 -4.08 -12.69
C HIS A 7 3.96 -4.07 -11.27
N PHE A 8 3.83 -2.93 -10.57
CA PHE A 8 4.29 -2.80 -9.19
C PHE A 8 3.46 -3.62 -8.19
N LYS A 9 2.16 -3.81 -8.45
CA LYS A 9 1.29 -4.66 -7.63
C LYS A 9 1.74 -6.13 -7.72
N ALA A 10 1.98 -6.62 -8.93
CA ALA A 10 2.46 -7.99 -9.16
C ALA A 10 3.84 -8.25 -8.50
N ILE A 11 4.74 -7.25 -8.54
CA ILE A 11 6.04 -7.32 -7.88
C ILE A 11 5.89 -7.42 -6.36
N ARG A 12 5.05 -6.58 -5.75
CA ARG A 12 4.78 -6.60 -4.31
C ARG A 12 4.17 -7.92 -3.85
N ASP A 13 3.24 -8.46 -4.62
CA ASP A 13 2.55 -9.70 -4.31
C ASP A 13 3.52 -10.90 -4.34
N THR A 14 4.34 -11.00 -5.40
CA THR A 14 5.42 -12.00 -5.50
C THR A 14 6.40 -11.94 -4.33
N ILE A 15 6.71 -10.74 -3.81
CA ILE A 15 7.59 -10.56 -2.65
C ILE A 15 6.93 -11.08 -1.36
N VAL A 16 5.64 -10.77 -1.15
CA VAL A 16 4.88 -11.19 0.02
C VAL A 16 4.66 -12.71 0.02
N GLU A 17 4.27 -13.28 -1.13
CA GLU A 17 4.15 -14.73 -1.36
C GLU A 17 5.48 -15.44 -1.11
N GLY A 18 6.59 -14.93 -1.65
CA GLY A 18 7.91 -15.49 -1.42
C GLY A 18 8.32 -15.44 0.06
N HIS A 19 8.00 -14.36 0.77
CA HIS A 19 8.26 -14.25 2.19
C HIS A 19 7.41 -15.22 3.02
N LYS A 20 6.12 -15.38 2.69
CA LYS A 20 5.23 -16.38 3.32
C LYS A 20 5.71 -17.80 3.10
N ALA A 21 6.25 -18.10 1.92
CA ALA A 21 6.85 -19.39 1.58
C ALA A 21 8.24 -19.62 2.21
N GLY A 22 8.73 -18.71 3.07
CA GLY A 22 10.02 -18.84 3.75
C GLY A 22 11.23 -18.61 2.83
N LYS A 23 11.04 -18.06 1.61
CA LYS A 23 12.16 -17.74 0.74
C LYS A 23 12.95 -16.57 1.33
N GLY A 24 14.27 -16.78 1.47
CA GLY A 24 15.18 -15.75 1.95
C GLY A 24 15.29 -14.55 0.99
N TYR A 25 15.64 -13.39 1.55
CA TYR A 25 15.76 -12.13 0.80
C TYR A 25 16.70 -12.20 -0.42
N LYS A 26 17.77 -13.00 -0.34
CA LYS A 26 18.74 -13.20 -1.44
C LYS A 26 18.14 -13.94 -2.64
N THR A 27 17.20 -14.85 -2.40
CA THR A 27 16.48 -15.58 -3.45
C THR A 27 15.48 -14.67 -4.16
N LEU A 28 14.76 -13.85 -3.39
CA LEU A 28 13.86 -12.82 -3.91
C LEU A 28 14.61 -11.77 -4.74
N PHE A 29 15.81 -11.37 -4.29
CA PHE A 29 16.70 -10.47 -5.05
C PHE A 29 17.05 -11.05 -6.42
N LYS A 30 17.47 -12.32 -6.49
CA LYS A 30 17.82 -12.97 -7.77
C LYS A 30 16.61 -13.11 -8.70
N LEU A 31 15.42 -13.36 -8.14
CA LEU A 31 14.20 -13.57 -8.91
C LEU A 31 13.68 -12.26 -9.54
N LEU A 32 13.78 -11.15 -8.81
CA LEU A 32 13.16 -9.87 -9.21
C LEU A 32 14.18 -8.85 -9.72
N GLY A 33 15.48 -9.06 -9.51
CA GLY A 33 16.52 -8.09 -9.82
C GLY A 33 16.45 -6.80 -8.99
N LEU A 34 15.66 -6.80 -7.91
CA LEU A 34 15.45 -5.64 -7.04
C LEU A 34 16.38 -5.68 -5.84
N PRO A 35 16.97 -4.55 -5.41
CA PRO A 35 17.87 -4.50 -4.27
C PRO A 35 17.21 -5.05 -2.99
N VAL A 36 17.99 -5.79 -2.20
CA VAL A 36 17.54 -6.44 -0.96
C VAL A 36 16.91 -5.45 0.02
N SER A 37 17.42 -4.21 0.06
CA SER A 37 16.89 -3.13 0.90
C SER A 37 15.44 -2.75 0.53
N THR A 38 15.11 -2.73 -0.77
CA THR A 38 13.74 -2.49 -1.26
C THR A 38 12.81 -3.62 -0.88
N ILE A 39 13.26 -4.87 -1.01
CA ILE A 39 12.50 -6.07 -0.61
C ILE A 39 12.22 -6.02 0.90
N GLY A 40 13.22 -5.68 1.71
CA GLY A 40 13.09 -5.50 3.17
C GLY A 40 12.09 -4.40 3.53
N SER A 41 12.14 -3.25 2.86
CA SER A 41 11.20 -2.14 3.08
C SER A 41 9.76 -2.52 2.74
N ILE A 42 9.53 -3.30 1.68
CA ILE A 42 8.20 -3.78 1.30
C ILE A 42 7.66 -4.76 2.35
N ILE A 43 8.49 -5.67 2.84
CA ILE A 43 8.13 -6.64 3.88
C ILE A 43 7.86 -5.95 5.22
N GLN A 44 8.67 -4.97 5.62
CA GLN A 44 8.41 -4.19 6.83
C GLN A 44 7.09 -3.42 6.72
N LYS A 45 6.82 -2.78 5.58
CA LYS A 45 5.53 -2.10 5.35
C LYS A 45 4.36 -3.09 5.36
N TRP A 46 4.54 -4.30 4.85
CA TRP A 46 3.53 -5.35 4.91
C TRP A 46 3.26 -5.79 6.36
N LYS A 47 4.31 -6.06 7.16
CA LYS A 47 4.17 -6.40 8.60
C LYS A 47 3.49 -5.28 9.40
N ALA A 48 3.84 -4.02 9.13
CA ALA A 48 3.31 -2.87 9.85
C ALA A 48 1.84 -2.55 9.50
N ASN A 49 1.42 -2.80 8.26
CA ASN A 49 0.06 -2.48 7.81
C ASN A 49 -0.89 -3.69 7.80
N GLY A 50 -0.44 -4.87 8.23
CA GLY A 50 -1.26 -6.08 8.45
C GLY A 50 -1.75 -6.79 7.18
N ALA A 51 -2.00 -6.07 6.10
CA ALA A 51 -2.26 -6.60 4.77
C ALA A 51 -2.01 -5.49 3.76
N THR A 52 -1.59 -5.87 2.56
CA THR A 52 -1.36 -5.02 1.39
C THR A 52 -2.50 -3.99 1.25
N ILE A 53 -2.32 -2.74 1.71
CA ILE A 53 -3.32 -1.69 1.45
C ILE A 53 -3.41 -1.57 -0.06
N THR A 54 -4.51 -2.08 -0.59
CA THR A 54 -4.85 -1.99 -1.99
C THR A 54 -5.11 -0.52 -2.31
N PRO A 55 -4.80 -0.07 -3.55
CA PRO A 55 -5.04 1.31 -3.94
C PRO A 55 -6.50 1.76 -3.71
N GLU A 56 -7.45 0.82 -3.71
CA GLU A 56 -8.86 1.02 -3.37
C GLU A 56 -9.13 1.38 -1.89
N THR A 57 -8.42 0.76 -0.92
CA THR A 57 -8.57 1.10 0.51
C THR A 57 -7.97 2.47 0.79
N CYS A 58 -6.85 2.78 0.15
CA CYS A 58 -6.26 4.13 0.17
C CYS A 58 -7.21 5.16 -0.46
N ALA A 59 -7.82 4.85 -1.60
CA ALA A 59 -8.81 5.71 -2.24
C ALA A 59 -10.07 5.91 -1.38
N GLY A 60 -10.55 4.87 -0.68
CA GLY A 60 -11.67 4.95 0.26
C GLY A 60 -11.37 5.85 1.46
N LEU A 61 -10.14 5.78 1.99
CA LEU A 61 -9.68 6.65 3.07
C LEU A 61 -9.63 8.13 2.63
N ILE A 62 -9.03 8.39 1.46
CA ILE A 62 -8.93 9.73 0.87
C ILE A 62 -10.31 10.31 0.56
N ARG A 63 -11.22 9.49 0.01
CA ARG A 63 -12.60 9.90 -0.28
C ARG A 63 -13.35 10.26 1.00
N SER A 64 -13.20 9.47 2.06
CA SER A 64 -13.82 9.72 3.36
C SER A 64 -13.28 11.01 3.99
N PHE A 65 -11.98 11.25 3.89
CA PHE A 65 -11.35 12.48 4.38
C PHE A 65 -11.81 13.73 3.60
N LYS A 66 -11.89 13.64 2.26
CA LYS A 66 -12.40 14.72 1.41
C LYS A 66 -13.86 15.04 1.71
N LYS A 67 -14.70 14.03 1.95
CA LYS A 67 -16.12 14.20 2.32
C LYS A 67 -16.26 14.92 3.66
N ARG A 68 -15.42 14.59 4.65
CA ARG A 68 -15.35 15.28 5.95
C ARG A 68 -14.94 16.74 5.80
N LEU A 69 -13.91 17.03 5.02
CA LEU A 69 -13.47 18.41 4.77
C LEU A 69 -14.57 19.27 4.12
N ILE A 70 -15.24 18.74 3.10
CA ILE A 70 -16.35 19.46 2.45
C ILE A 70 -17.49 19.71 3.44
N ALA A 71 -17.83 18.73 4.28
CA ALA A 71 -18.86 18.89 5.30
C ALA A 71 -18.48 19.97 6.34
N VAL A 72 -17.21 20.03 6.77
CA VAL A 72 -16.73 21.05 7.71
C VAL A 72 -16.75 22.45 7.06
N ILE A 73 -16.35 22.57 5.80
CA ILE A 73 -16.39 23.84 5.06
C ILE A 73 -17.83 24.33 4.88
N ALA A 74 -18.75 23.42 4.51
CA ALA A 74 -20.17 23.73 4.37
C ALA A 74 -20.82 24.16 5.70
N ASN A 75 -20.37 23.57 6.81
CA ASN A 75 -20.78 23.94 8.16
C ASN A 75 -19.94 25.08 8.75
N LYS A 76 -19.27 25.92 7.95
CA LYS A 76 -18.48 27.08 8.43
C LYS A 76 -17.51 26.75 9.58
N GLY A 77 -16.95 25.54 9.60
CA GLY A 77 -16.00 25.10 10.62
C GLY A 77 -16.61 24.54 11.92
N TYR A 78 -17.94 24.44 12.05
CA TYR A 78 -18.57 23.82 13.22
C TYR A 78 -18.26 22.31 13.27
N SER A 79 -18.11 21.79 14.49
CA SER A 79 -17.81 20.37 14.73
C SER A 79 -18.93 19.49 14.18
N THR A 80 -18.60 18.64 13.21
CA THR A 80 -19.55 17.70 12.60
C THR A 80 -19.49 16.39 13.37
N LYS A 81 -20.59 16.04 14.07
CA LYS A 81 -20.75 14.70 14.65
C LYS A 81 -21.11 13.73 13.53
N TYR A 82 -20.30 12.68 13.39
CA TYR A 82 -20.55 11.53 12.52
C TYR A 82 -21.17 10.40 13.33
#